data_AF-A0A0S7WKH6-F1
#
_entry.id   AF-A0A0S7WKH6-F1
#
_cell.length_a   1.000
_cell.length_b   1.000
_cell.length_c   1.000
_cell.angle_alpha   90.00
_cell.angle_beta   90.00
_cell.angle_gamma   90.00
#
_symmetry.space_group_name_H-M   'P 1'
#
loop_
_entity.id
_entity.type
_entity.pdbx_description
1 polymer ?
#
loop_
_entity_poly.entity_id
_entity_poly.type
_entity_poly.pdbx_seq_one_letter_code
_entity_poly.pdbx_strand_id
1 'polypeptide(L)'
;MTVLLVSFGKATKGQRECVLIERNYAPEYWYENSAELARYEIEHYDFQGQRIEFNRWLRYLELPLLVGNSWSDTLDAVEVVSGERVERRVVSYGKAEAIETVKVQAGTFRECYKVSLVRERETFVNFALRECDTIRTCEWYAPDVGLVKFVENGEEYSLVRLALLQ
;
A
#
# COMPACT_ATOMS: atom_id res chain seq x y z
N MET A 1 0.54 -11.70 20.10
CA MET A 1 -0.78 -11.84 19.44
C MET A 1 -1.43 -10.47 19.46
N THR A 2 -1.25 -9.69 18.40
CA THR A 2 -1.80 -8.33 18.31
C THR A 2 -3.17 -8.45 17.65
N VAL A 3 -4.23 -8.12 18.39
CA VAL A 3 -5.58 -8.02 17.83
C VAL A 3 -5.60 -6.76 16.97
N LEU A 4 -5.72 -6.92 15.64
CA LEU A 4 -6.05 -5.80 14.75
C LEU A 4 -7.51 -5.42 15.03
N LEU A 5 -7.71 -4.35 15.80
CA LEU A 5 -9.01 -3.71 15.86
C LEU A 5 -9.14 -2.89 14.57
N VAL A 6 -10.12 -3.22 13.72
CA VAL A 6 -10.42 -2.48 12.50
C VAL A 6 -11.80 -1.87 12.65
N SER A 7 -11.88 -0.54 12.76
CA SER A 7 -13.12 0.21 12.64
C SER A 7 -13.20 0.89 11.28
N PHE A 8 -14.42 0.98 10.74
CA PHE A 8 -14.69 1.59 9.45
C PHE A 8 -15.52 2.86 9.64
N GLY A 9 -15.12 3.96 8.99
CA GLY A 9 -15.86 5.21 8.96
C GLY A 9 -15.89 5.82 7.56
N LYS A 10 -16.84 6.71 7.30
CA LYS A 10 -16.79 7.59 6.11
C LYS A 10 -15.96 8.82 6.44
N ALA A 11 -15.12 9.25 5.52
CA ALA A 11 -14.27 10.42 5.65
C ALA A 11 -14.11 11.15 4.31
N THR A 12 -13.53 12.34 4.35
CA THR A 12 -13.06 13.06 3.16
C THR A 12 -11.58 13.37 3.33
N LYS A 13 -10.74 12.97 2.37
CA LYS A 13 -9.29 13.23 2.38
C LYS A 13 -8.81 13.61 0.98
N GLY A 14 -8.03 14.68 0.85
CA GLY A 14 -7.51 15.12 -0.45
C GLY A 14 -8.59 15.26 -1.52
N GLN A 15 -9.75 15.85 -1.15
CA GLN A 15 -10.93 16.05 -2.01
C GLN A 15 -11.68 14.77 -2.45
N ARG A 16 -11.33 13.59 -1.95
CA ARG A 16 -12.09 12.35 -2.20
C ARG A 16 -12.89 11.93 -0.97
N GLU A 17 -14.14 11.54 -1.17
CA GLU A 17 -14.87 10.75 -0.18
C GLU A 17 -14.25 9.35 -0.10
N CYS A 18 -14.00 8.85 1.10
CA CYS A 18 -13.19 7.67 1.32
C CYS A 18 -13.63 6.91 2.58
N VAL A 19 -13.11 5.69 2.72
CA VAL A 19 -13.22 4.87 3.91
C VAL A 19 -12.02 5.14 4.81
N LEU A 20 -12.29 5.46 6.07
CA LEU A 20 -11.30 5.49 7.14
C LEU A 20 -11.21 4.10 7.75
N ILE A 21 -10.00 3.55 7.80
CA ILE A 21 -9.65 2.29 8.46
C ILE A 21 -8.68 2.62 9.57
N GLU A 22 -8.98 2.26 10.81
CA GLU A 22 -7.99 2.33 11.89
C GLU A 22 -7.21 1.02 11.94
N ARG A 23 -5.88 1.10 11.79
CA ARG A 23 -4.96 -0.03 11.90
C ARG A 23 -3.88 0.31 12.93
N ASN A 24 -3.78 -0.48 14.00
CA ASN A 24 -2.81 -0.24 15.08
C ASN A 24 -2.84 1.20 15.63
N TYR A 25 -4.04 1.76 15.83
CA TYR A 25 -4.25 3.16 16.26
C TYR A 25 -3.77 4.22 15.26
N ALA A 26 -3.45 3.85 14.02
CA ALA A 26 -3.12 4.77 12.95
C ALA A 26 -4.25 4.79 11.89
N PRO A 27 -4.69 5.98 11.44
CA PRO A 27 -5.70 6.09 10.40
C PRO A 27 -5.11 5.80 9.01
N GLU A 28 -5.80 4.97 8.24
CA GLU A 28 -5.58 4.78 6.81
C GLU A 28 -6.82 5.25 6.03
N TYR A 29 -6.62 5.91 4.89
CA TYR A 29 -7.73 6.37 4.04
C TYR A 29 -7.69 5.65 2.71
N TRP A 30 -8.81 5.03 2.36
CA TRP A 30 -8.95 4.19 1.18
C TRP A 30 -10.10 4.68 0.30
N TYR A 31 -9.84 4.77 -0.99
CA TYR A 31 -10.81 5.18 -1.99
C TYR A 31 -10.93 4.06 -3.02
N GLU A 32 -12.15 3.73 -3.40
CA GLU A 32 -12.44 2.73 -4.43
C GLU A 32 -13.38 3.31 -5.47
N ASN A 33 -13.12 2.99 -6.74
CA ASN A 33 -14.09 3.12 -7.82
C ASN A 33 -13.99 1.91 -8.75
N SER A 34 -14.69 1.94 -9.88
CA SER A 34 -14.70 0.83 -10.83
C SER A 34 -13.35 0.53 -11.51
N ALA A 35 -12.37 1.44 -11.42
CA ALA A 35 -11.09 1.37 -12.12
C ALA A 35 -9.89 1.21 -11.18
N GLU A 36 -9.99 1.61 -9.91
CA GLU A 36 -8.89 1.53 -8.95
C GLU A 36 -9.33 1.37 -7.51
N LEU A 37 -8.47 0.71 -6.73
CA LEU A 37 -8.37 0.88 -5.29
C LEU A 37 -7.17 1.78 -5.02
N ALA A 38 -7.39 2.91 -4.37
CA ALA A 38 -6.37 3.88 -4.02
C ALA A 38 -6.23 4.05 -2.50
N ARG A 39 -5.01 4.29 -2.05
CA ARG A 39 -4.68 4.58 -0.66
C ARG A 39 -4.09 5.98 -0.55
N TYR A 40 -4.57 6.78 0.41
CA TYR A 40 -3.91 8.05 0.72
C TYR A 40 -2.68 7.77 1.56
N GLU A 41 -1.52 8.17 1.06
CA GLU A 41 -0.24 7.97 1.73
C GLU A 41 0.36 9.31 2.14
N ILE A 42 1.00 9.30 3.31
CA ILE A 42 1.85 10.39 3.78
C ILE A 42 3.24 9.79 4.00
N GLU A 43 4.14 10.12 3.10
CA GLU A 43 5.56 9.78 3.17
C GLU A 43 6.28 10.90 3.91
N HIS A 44 7.17 10.53 4.82
CA HIS A 44 7.92 11.48 5.62
C HIS A 44 9.41 11.33 5.30
N TYR A 45 10.10 12.46 5.20
CA TYR A 45 11.55 12.48 5.05
C TYR A 45 12.14 13.49 6.02
N ASP A 46 13.04 13.03 6.89
CA ASP A 46 13.73 13.89 7.83
C ASP A 46 14.99 14.48 7.19
N PHE A 47 15.02 15.79 7.04
CA PHE A 47 16.15 16.53 6.48
C PHE A 47 16.58 17.63 7.45
N GLN A 48 17.83 17.56 7.94
CA GLN A 48 18.39 18.54 8.87
C GLN A 48 17.52 18.78 10.14
N GLY A 49 16.86 17.74 10.63
CA GLY A 49 15.97 17.82 11.78
C GLY A 49 14.60 18.43 11.49
N GLN A 50 14.28 18.74 10.22
CA GLN A 50 12.95 19.11 9.77
C GLN A 50 12.29 17.92 9.06
N ARG A 51 11.02 17.67 9.39
CA ARG A 51 10.23 16.62 8.76
C ARG A 51 9.49 17.19 7.56
N ILE A 52 9.80 16.67 6.39
CA ILE A 52 9.13 17.00 5.13
C ILE A 52 8.04 15.97 4.89
N GLU A 53 6.85 16.44 4.50
CA GLU A 53 5.69 15.60 4.23
C GLU A 53 5.36 15.59 2.74
N PHE A 54 5.33 14.41 2.15
CA PHE A 54 4.86 14.18 0.79
C PHE A 54 3.60 13.35 0.84
N ASN A 55 2.49 13.90 0.37
CA ASN A 55 1.20 13.19 0.43
C ASN A 55 0.57 13.04 -0.96
N ARG A 56 -0.10 11.92 -1.18
CA ARG A 56 -0.83 11.63 -2.43
C ARG A 56 -1.90 10.57 -2.23
N TRP A 57 -2.82 10.52 -3.18
CA TRP A 57 -3.56 9.28 -3.48
C TRP A 57 -2.68 8.40 -4.36
N LEU A 58 -2.25 7.26 -3.82
CA LEU A 58 -1.55 6.24 -4.57
C LEU A 58 -2.58 5.26 -5.15
N ARG A 59 -2.50 4.95 -6.45
CA ARG A 59 -3.16 3.77 -7.01
C ARG A 59 -2.54 2.50 -6.43
N TYR A 60 -3.26 1.85 -5.52
CA TYR A 60 -2.80 0.63 -4.86
C TYR A 60 -3.03 -0.60 -5.75
N LEU A 61 -4.26 -0.77 -6.26
CA LEU A 61 -4.63 -1.78 -7.24
C LEU A 61 -5.33 -1.15 -8.43
N GLU A 62 -5.07 -1.67 -9.63
CA GLU A 62 -5.94 -1.46 -10.79
C GLU A 62 -7.10 -2.45 -10.75
N LEU A 63 -8.31 -1.97 -11.05
CA LEU A 63 -9.53 -2.78 -11.06
C LEU A 63 -10.18 -2.75 -12.47
N PRO A 64 -10.83 -3.85 -12.89
CA PRO A 64 -10.82 -5.17 -12.24
C PRO A 64 -9.43 -5.83 -12.32
N LEU A 65 -9.12 -6.71 -11.37
CA LEU A 65 -7.90 -7.53 -11.44
C LEU A 65 -8.03 -8.55 -12.58
N LEU A 66 -7.20 -8.38 -13.60
CA LEU A 66 -7.10 -9.29 -14.74
C LEU A 66 -5.68 -9.83 -14.82
N VAL A 67 -5.53 -11.15 -14.85
CA VAL A 67 -4.20 -11.79 -14.93
C VAL A 67 -3.46 -11.29 -16.17
N GLY A 68 -2.22 -10.86 -15.96
CA GLY A 68 -1.36 -10.26 -16.98
C GLY A 68 -1.37 -8.73 -16.98
N ASN A 69 -2.39 -8.08 -16.42
CA ASN A 69 -2.40 -6.62 -16.30
C ASN A 69 -1.34 -6.14 -15.32
N SER A 70 -0.77 -4.99 -15.63
CA SER A 70 0.17 -4.27 -14.79
C SER A 70 -0.15 -2.79 -14.80
N TRP A 71 0.07 -2.13 -13.68
CA TRP A 71 -0.09 -0.69 -13.52
C TRP A 71 1.14 -0.08 -12.86
N SER A 72 1.24 1.25 -12.99
CA SER A 72 2.27 2.03 -12.31
C SER A 72 1.74 3.39 -11.88
N ASP A 73 2.29 3.92 -10.81
CA ASP A 73 1.97 5.24 -10.25
C ASP A 73 3.27 5.92 -9.81
N THR A 74 3.43 7.19 -10.17
CA THR A 74 4.65 7.96 -9.88
C THR A 74 4.29 9.21 -9.09
N LEU A 75 5.05 9.46 -8.04
CA LEU A 75 5.12 10.72 -7.32
C LEU A 75 6.48 11.34 -7.60
N ASP A 76 6.47 12.55 -8.13
CA ASP A 76 7.65 13.40 -8.19
C ASP A 76 7.30 14.67 -7.40
N ALA A 77 7.97 14.85 -6.26
CA ALA A 77 7.73 15.97 -5.37
C ALA A 77 9.03 16.71 -5.05
N VAL A 78 8.94 18.02 -4.93
CA VAL A 78 10.10 18.89 -4.68
C VAL A 78 9.74 19.89 -3.60
N GLU A 79 10.60 19.98 -2.60
CA GLU A 79 10.53 20.96 -1.52
C GLU A 79 11.85 21.69 -1.38
N VAL A 80 11.82 22.92 -0.88
CA VAL A 80 13.02 23.71 -0.58
C VAL A 80 13.12 23.91 0.91
N VAL A 81 14.15 23.33 1.52
CA VAL A 81 14.38 23.38 2.97
C VAL A 81 15.74 24.00 3.24
N SER A 82 15.74 25.10 4.00
CA SER A 82 16.98 25.85 4.32
C SER A 82 17.80 26.26 3.10
N GLY A 83 17.15 26.48 1.95
CA GLY A 83 17.81 26.82 0.68
C GLY A 83 18.33 25.63 -0.13
N GLU A 84 18.18 24.39 0.36
CA GLU A 84 18.48 23.18 -0.39
C GLU A 84 17.23 22.61 -1.03
N ARG A 85 17.36 22.14 -2.27
CA ARG A 85 16.28 21.45 -3.00
C ARG A 85 16.27 19.99 -2.58
N VAL A 86 15.17 19.54 -1.97
CA VAL A 86 14.91 18.14 -1.64
C VAL A 86 13.86 17.61 -2.61
N GLU A 87 14.21 16.58 -3.38
CA GLU A 87 13.32 15.96 -4.35
C GLU A 87 13.09 14.50 -3.96
N ARG A 88 11.83 14.08 -3.91
CA ARG A 88 11.41 12.72 -3.59
C ARG A 88 10.70 12.16 -4.81
N ARG A 89 11.22 11.05 -5.33
CA ARG A 89 10.62 10.28 -6.39
C ARG A 89 10.16 8.94 -5.84
N VAL A 90 8.89 8.59 -6.02
CA VAL A 90 8.36 7.29 -5.64
C VAL A 90 7.63 6.68 -6.81
N VAL A 91 8.13 5.54 -7.29
CA VAL A 91 7.49 4.77 -8.33
C VAL A 91 6.91 3.50 -7.71
N SER A 92 5.62 3.27 -7.93
CA SER A 92 4.94 2.06 -7.50
C SER A 92 4.49 1.30 -8.73
N TYR A 93 4.75 0.00 -8.76
CA TYR A 93 4.38 -0.91 -9.81
C TYR A 93 3.55 -2.03 -9.22
N GLY A 94 2.51 -2.45 -9.94
CA GLY A 94 1.72 -3.61 -9.58
C GLY A 94 1.43 -4.48 -10.78
N LYS A 95 1.29 -5.78 -10.55
CA LYS A 95 0.95 -6.75 -11.60
C LYS A 95 0.11 -7.89 -11.03
N ALA A 96 -1.00 -8.19 -11.69
CA ALA A 96 -1.79 -9.39 -11.43
C ALA A 96 -1.11 -10.58 -12.13
N GLU A 97 -0.43 -11.42 -11.36
CA GLU A 97 0.46 -12.47 -11.87
C GLU A 97 -0.30 -13.75 -12.27
N ALA A 98 -1.22 -14.19 -11.41
CA ALA A 98 -1.87 -15.48 -11.56
C ALA A 98 -3.16 -15.58 -10.73
N ILE A 99 -3.92 -16.64 -10.97
CA ILE A 99 -5.01 -17.09 -10.11
C ILE A 99 -4.59 -18.46 -9.54
N GLU A 100 -4.62 -18.61 -8.22
CA GLU A 100 -4.23 -19.85 -7.55
C GLU A 100 -5.11 -20.18 -6.34
N THR A 101 -5.02 -21.41 -5.85
CA THR A 101 -5.67 -21.82 -4.59
C THR A 101 -4.72 -21.57 -3.44
N VAL A 102 -5.17 -20.83 -2.43
CA VAL A 102 -4.37 -20.46 -1.25
C VAL A 102 -4.94 -21.16 -0.02
N LYS A 103 -4.07 -21.84 0.75
CA LYS A 103 -4.42 -22.50 2.01
C LYS A 103 -3.73 -21.80 3.16
N VAL A 104 -4.53 -21.29 4.11
CA VAL A 104 -4.09 -20.59 5.32
C VAL A 104 -4.85 -21.12 6.54
N GLN A 105 -4.55 -20.62 7.74
CA GLN A 105 -5.22 -21.08 8.97
C GLN A 105 -6.73 -20.83 8.93
N ALA A 106 -7.18 -19.73 8.32
CA ALA A 106 -8.61 -19.44 8.16
C ALA A 106 -9.35 -20.41 7.21
N GLY A 107 -8.65 -21.16 6.37
CA GLY A 107 -9.25 -22.12 5.45
C GLY A 107 -8.53 -22.21 4.09
N THR A 108 -9.21 -22.82 3.13
CA THR A 108 -8.77 -22.91 1.74
C THR A 108 -9.61 -21.96 0.89
N PHE A 109 -8.96 -21.02 0.23
CA PHE A 109 -9.57 -20.05 -0.67
C PHE A 109 -9.21 -20.43 -2.12
N ARG A 110 -10.23 -20.55 -2.96
CA ARG A 110 -10.05 -20.82 -4.40
C ARG A 110 -10.03 -19.50 -5.16
N GLU A 111 -9.49 -19.53 -6.37
CA GLU A 111 -9.50 -18.40 -7.30
C GLU A 111 -8.88 -17.11 -6.72
N CYS A 112 -7.79 -17.24 -5.97
CA CYS A 112 -7.10 -16.09 -5.39
C CYS A 112 -6.21 -15.41 -6.43
N TYR A 113 -6.42 -14.12 -6.66
CA TYR A 113 -5.54 -13.30 -7.48
C TYR A 113 -4.23 -13.05 -6.74
N LYS A 114 -3.13 -13.55 -7.31
CA LYS A 114 -1.78 -13.24 -6.87
C LYS A 114 -1.34 -11.93 -7.52
N VAL A 115 -1.01 -10.95 -6.70
CA VAL A 115 -0.54 -9.63 -7.12
C VAL A 115 0.89 -9.43 -6.64
N SER A 116 1.79 -8.99 -7.53
CA SER A 116 3.11 -8.49 -7.14
C SER A 116 3.07 -6.96 -7.09
N LEU A 117 3.62 -6.39 -6.02
CA LEU A 117 3.74 -4.95 -5.80
C LEU A 117 5.22 -4.63 -5.55
N VAL A 118 5.71 -3.61 -6.24
CA VAL A 118 7.07 -3.09 -6.07
C VAL A 118 6.97 -1.59 -5.86
N ARG A 119 7.63 -1.09 -4.83
CA ARG A 119 7.78 0.34 -4.60
C ARG A 119 9.25 0.69 -4.55
N GLU A 120 9.64 1.61 -5.42
CA GLU A 120 10.98 2.17 -5.49
C GLU A 120 10.89 3.63 -5.03
N ARG A 121 11.77 4.03 -4.13
CA ARG A 121 11.86 5.41 -3.67
C ARG A 121 13.28 5.91 -3.84
N GLU A 122 13.39 7.15 -4.28
CA GLU A 122 14.64 7.86 -4.43
C GLU A 122 14.50 9.24 -3.81
N THR A 123 15.53 9.67 -3.08
CA THR A 123 15.61 11.03 -2.55
C THR A 123 16.85 11.71 -3.05
N PHE A 124 16.69 12.89 -3.64
CA PHE A 124 17.77 13.72 -4.13
C PHE A 124 17.84 15.01 -3.30
N VAL A 125 19.05 15.43 -2.97
CA VAL A 125 19.31 16.74 -2.36
C VAL A 125 20.26 17.50 -3.26
N ASN A 126 19.82 18.65 -3.77
CA ASN A 126 20.55 19.43 -4.77
C ASN A 126 21.04 18.55 -5.95
N PHE A 127 20.13 17.74 -6.48
CA PHE A 127 20.35 16.81 -7.60
C PHE A 127 21.28 15.61 -7.32
N ALA A 128 21.80 15.47 -6.09
CA ALA A 128 22.59 14.31 -5.68
C ALA A 128 21.71 13.27 -4.99
N LEU A 129 21.76 12.01 -5.45
CA LEU A 129 21.06 10.89 -4.80
C LEU A 129 21.59 10.70 -3.37
N ARG A 130 20.66 10.64 -2.41
CA ARG A 130 20.95 10.47 -0.97
C ARG A 130 20.44 9.16 -0.42
N GLU A 131 19.23 8.78 -0.80
CA GLU A 131 18.57 7.58 -0.31
C GLU A 131 17.89 6.87 -1.48
N CYS A 132 17.99 5.54 -1.49
CA CYS A 132 17.28 4.68 -2.42
C CYS A 132 16.81 3.44 -1.65
N ASP A 133 15.51 3.16 -1.70
CA ASP A 133 14.91 1.97 -1.12
C ASP A 133 13.95 1.28 -2.09
N THR A 134 13.81 -0.03 -1.91
CA THR A 134 12.87 -0.84 -2.68
C THR A 134 12.14 -1.78 -1.75
N ILE A 135 10.82 -1.72 -1.75
CA ILE A 135 9.94 -2.63 -1.02
C ILE A 135 9.24 -3.54 -2.03
N ARG A 136 9.22 -4.84 -1.73
CA ARG A 136 8.54 -5.84 -2.56
C ARG A 136 7.54 -6.59 -1.71
N THR A 137 6.30 -6.59 -2.20
CA THR A 137 5.19 -7.29 -1.56
C THR A 137 4.52 -8.20 -2.58
N CYS A 138 4.14 -9.40 -2.16
CA CYS A 138 3.29 -10.28 -2.94
C CYS A 138 2.02 -10.55 -2.15
N GLU A 139 0.86 -10.34 -2.76
CA GLU A 139 -0.43 -10.36 -2.09
C GLU A 139 -1.38 -11.32 -2.80
N TRP A 140 -2.29 -11.93 -2.04
CA TRP A 140 -3.29 -12.84 -2.55
C TRP A 140 -4.68 -12.38 -2.15
N TYR A 141 -5.55 -12.16 -3.14
CA TYR A 141 -6.90 -11.66 -2.96
C TYR A 141 -7.93 -12.71 -3.36
N ALA A 142 -8.76 -13.15 -2.42
CA ALA A 142 -9.89 -14.05 -2.70
C ALA A 142 -11.18 -13.25 -2.96
N PRO A 143 -12.05 -13.71 -3.88
CA PRO A 143 -13.38 -13.13 -4.08
C PRO A 143 -14.17 -13.08 -2.76
N ASP A 144 -14.94 -11.99 -2.56
CA ASP A 144 -15.78 -11.74 -1.38
C ASP A 144 -15.08 -11.72 -0.01
N VAL A 145 -13.75 -11.88 0.02
CA VAL A 145 -12.93 -11.91 1.24
C VAL A 145 -11.87 -10.82 1.21
N GLY A 146 -11.29 -10.53 0.04
CA GLY A 146 -10.17 -9.60 -0.11
C GLY A 146 -8.84 -10.28 0.22
N LEU A 147 -7.93 -9.55 0.89
CA LEU A 147 -6.57 -10.01 1.17
C LEU A 147 -6.55 -11.21 2.14
N VAL A 148 -6.10 -12.37 1.67
CA VAL A 148 -6.03 -13.61 2.45
C VAL A 148 -4.61 -13.97 2.90
N LYS A 149 -3.61 -13.52 2.17
CA LYS A 149 -2.19 -13.77 2.43
C LYS A 149 -1.38 -12.64 1.80
N PHE A 150 -0.28 -12.26 2.44
CA PHE A 150 0.76 -11.49 1.79
C PHE A 150 2.15 -11.88 2.28
N VAL A 151 3.16 -11.60 1.47
CA VAL A 151 4.57 -11.75 1.78
C VAL A 151 5.22 -10.40 1.55
N GLU A 152 5.82 -9.84 2.59
CA GLU A 152 6.56 -8.56 2.53
C GLU A 152 7.99 -8.81 3.01
N ASN A 153 8.97 -8.46 2.19
CA ASN A 153 10.40 -8.62 2.53
C ASN A 153 10.79 -10.04 3.01
N GLY A 154 10.08 -11.07 2.53
CA GLY A 154 10.31 -12.47 2.89
C GLY A 154 9.53 -12.97 4.11
N GLU A 155 8.85 -12.09 4.84
CA GLU A 155 7.97 -12.47 5.94
C GLU A 155 6.55 -12.74 5.43
N GLU A 156 5.97 -13.86 5.85
CA GLU A 156 4.63 -14.28 5.44
C GLU A 156 3.59 -13.96 6.50
N TYR A 157 2.52 -13.32 6.05
CA TYR A 157 1.35 -12.95 6.82
C TYR A 157 0.13 -13.60 6.20
N SER A 158 -0.75 -14.18 7.02
CA SER A 158 -1.93 -14.88 6.52
C SER A 158 -3.15 -14.65 7.39
N LEU A 159 -4.32 -14.76 6.77
CA LEU A 159 -5.59 -14.66 7.45
C LEU A 159 -5.73 -15.82 8.44
N VAL A 160 -5.96 -15.46 9.70
CA VAL A 160 -6.20 -16.40 10.79
C VAL A 160 -7.68 -16.42 11.14
N ARG A 161 -8.19 -17.59 11.55
CA ARG A 161 -9.53 -17.66 12.12
C ARG A 161 -9.47 -17.03 13.51
N LEU A 162 -10.32 -16.05 13.80
CA LEU A 162 -10.51 -15.57 15.17
C LEU A 162 -10.96 -16.76 16.03
N ALA A 163 -10.08 -17.23 16.90
CA ALA A 163 -10.48 -18.06 18.01
C ALA A 163 -11.31 -17.17 18.92
N LEU A 164 -12.64 -17.30 18.87
CA LEU A 164 -13.47 -16.85 19.97
C LEU A 164 -12.91 -17.51 21.22
N LEU A 165 -12.44 -16.72 22.18
CA LEU A 165 -12.17 -17.20 23.54
C LEU A 165 -13.48 -17.84 24.01
N GLN A 166 -13.52 -19.18 24.04
CA GLN A 166 -14.57 -19.95 24.69
C GLN A 166 -14.27 -20.03 26.18
#